data_AF-A0A383BA72-F1
#
_entry.id   AF-A0A383BA72-F1
#
_cell.length_a   1.000
_cell.length_b   1.000
_cell.length_c   1.000
_cell.angle_alpha   90.00
_cell.angle_beta   90.00
_cell.angle_gamma   90.00
#
_symmetry.space_group_name_H-M   'P 1'
#
loop_
_entity.id
_entity.type
_entity.pdbx_description
1 polymer ?
#
loop_
_entity_poly.entity_id
_entity_poly.type
_entity_poly.pdbx_seq_one_letter_code
_entity_poly.pdbx_strand_id
1 'polypeptide(L)'
;YSFCFDPDYADNGQLYLFSNLRMDKFEGSKANRISRFVVRREPEWSVDPASEHVILEWPSRGHDGGGIAFGHDGMLYISTGDGTSDSDKWLSGQTLDDLLGSVLRIDIRDSTPEKPYAIPSDNPFVNLPNARFELFAYGLRNPWRLTIDALTGQVWVGNNGQDLWETVHLVRPGENYGWSVYEGSHPFYINRKLGPHPLTLPTAEHPHSEARSITGGVVYHGAKWPDLRGHYIYGDYETGKIWGIK
;
A
#
# COMPACT_ATOMS: atom_id res chain seq x y z
N TYR A 1 3.50 9.62 6.78
CA TYR A 1 4.31 9.19 5.62
C TYR A 1 3.56 9.32 4.29
N SER A 2 2.23 9.17 4.26
CA SER A 2 1.40 9.51 3.10
C SER A 2 0.10 10.19 3.55
N PHE A 3 -0.52 10.95 2.66
CA PHE A 3 -1.89 11.45 2.83
C PHE A 3 -2.62 11.40 1.48
N CYS A 4 -3.95 11.34 1.53
CA CYS A 4 -4.79 11.57 0.36
C CYS A 4 -6.03 12.37 0.75
N PHE A 5 -6.61 13.07 -0.21
CA PHE A 5 -7.88 13.76 -0.01
C PHE A 5 -9.04 12.81 -0.29
N ASP A 6 -10.14 13.04 0.41
CA ASP A 6 -11.41 12.40 0.07
C ASP A 6 -11.84 12.74 -1.38
N PRO A 7 -12.51 11.83 -2.11
CA PRO A 7 -13.01 12.13 -3.45
C PRO A 7 -13.95 13.36 -3.47
N ASP A 8 -14.70 13.57 -2.39
CA ASP A 8 -15.62 14.69 -2.20
C ASP A 8 -14.97 15.81 -1.36
N TYR A 9 -13.63 15.91 -1.37
CA TYR A 9 -12.88 16.89 -0.56
C TYR A 9 -13.38 18.31 -0.73
N ALA A 10 -13.77 18.72 -1.94
CA ALA A 10 -14.30 20.05 -2.21
C ALA A 10 -15.50 20.38 -1.30
N ASP A 11 -16.32 19.39 -0.98
CA ASP A 11 -17.54 19.54 -0.19
C ASP A 11 -17.30 19.25 1.30
N ASN A 12 -16.58 18.17 1.62
CA ASN A 12 -16.44 17.69 3.01
C ASN A 12 -15.16 18.14 3.73
N GLY A 13 -14.14 18.61 2.99
CA GLY A 13 -12.85 19.03 3.54
C GLY A 13 -12.04 17.90 4.18
N GLN A 14 -12.35 16.63 3.91
CA GLN A 14 -11.74 15.48 4.57
C GLN A 14 -10.43 15.05 3.92
N LEU A 15 -9.41 14.78 4.74
CA LEU A 15 -8.17 14.14 4.32
C LEU A 15 -7.89 12.92 5.17
N TYR A 16 -7.13 12.00 4.61
CA TYR A 16 -6.69 10.77 5.26
C TYR A 16 -5.18 10.81 5.42
N LEU A 17 -4.69 10.41 6.58
CA LEU A 17 -3.29 10.43 6.95
C LEU A 17 -2.85 9.05 7.39
N PHE A 18 -1.75 8.56 6.82
CA PHE A 18 -1.01 7.42 7.32
C PHE A 18 0.10 7.87 8.27
N SER A 19 0.12 7.28 9.47
CA SER A 19 1.11 7.52 10.52
C SER A 19 1.67 6.21 11.10
N ASN A 20 2.96 6.20 11.44
CA ASN A 20 3.60 5.16 12.25
C ASN A 20 3.96 5.76 13.61
N LEU A 21 3.32 5.31 14.69
CA LEU A 21 3.39 5.92 16.02
C LEU A 21 3.55 4.84 17.10
N ARG A 22 4.06 5.22 18.28
CA ARG A 22 3.95 4.36 19.47
C ARG A 22 2.56 4.50 20.07
N MET A 23 1.90 3.38 20.36
CA MET A 23 0.52 3.40 20.84
C MET A 23 0.32 2.43 22.01
N ASP A 24 -0.38 2.88 23.05
CA ASP A 24 -0.65 2.09 24.26
C ASP A 24 -1.47 0.83 23.97
N LYS A 25 -2.36 0.89 22.96
CA LYS A 25 -3.12 -0.26 22.45
C LYS A 25 -2.23 -1.44 22.03
N PHE A 26 -0.98 -1.15 21.65
CA PHE A 26 0.03 -2.14 21.27
C PHE A 26 1.19 -2.15 22.27
N GLU A 27 0.90 -1.97 23.56
CA GLU A 27 1.89 -2.03 24.66
C GLU A 27 3.03 -1.01 24.48
N GLY A 28 2.73 0.16 23.90
CA GLY A 28 3.73 1.20 23.61
C GLY A 28 4.66 0.87 22.43
N SER A 29 4.39 -0.23 21.71
CA SER A 29 5.08 -0.60 20.47
C SER A 29 4.67 0.31 19.32
N LYS A 30 5.49 0.31 18.26
CA LYS A 30 5.15 0.98 17.00
C LYS A 30 3.98 0.28 16.33
N ALA A 31 3.11 1.08 15.73
CA ALA A 31 1.96 0.63 14.96
C ALA A 31 1.63 1.67 13.90
N ASN A 32 0.97 1.19 12.85
CA ASN A 32 0.46 2.01 11.77
C ASN A 32 -0.98 2.43 12.08
N ARG A 33 -1.35 3.63 11.65
CA ARG A 33 -2.68 4.20 11.78
C ARG A 33 -3.07 4.92 10.50
N ILE A 34 -4.29 4.66 10.04
CA ILE A 34 -5.02 5.55 9.14
C ILE A 34 -5.99 6.38 9.97
N SER A 35 -5.88 7.70 9.86
CA SER A 35 -6.82 8.64 10.47
C SER A 35 -7.41 9.54 9.40
N ARG A 36 -8.69 9.89 9.58
CA ARG A 36 -9.37 10.96 8.86
C ARG A 36 -9.31 12.24 9.68
N PHE A 37 -9.09 13.37 9.01
CA PHE A 37 -9.17 14.71 9.59
C PHE A 37 -9.99 15.63 8.68
N VAL A 38 -10.45 16.75 9.23
CA VAL A 38 -11.11 17.83 8.48
C VAL A 38 -10.18 19.03 8.36
N VAL A 39 -10.11 19.60 7.17
CA VAL A 39 -9.45 20.87 6.88
C VAL A 39 -10.43 22.01 7.09
N ARG A 40 -10.16 22.87 8.08
CA ARG A 40 -10.81 24.17 8.22
C ARG A 40 -10.26 25.11 7.15
N ARG A 41 -11.14 25.83 6.46
CA ARG A 41 -10.76 26.75 5.36
C ARG A 41 -10.80 28.22 5.74
N GLU A 42 -11.33 28.52 6.92
CA GLU A 42 -11.46 29.88 7.46
C GLU A 42 -11.10 29.92 8.95
N PRO A 43 -10.53 31.02 9.47
CA PRO A 43 -10.02 32.17 8.70
C PRO A 43 -8.72 31.85 7.93
N GLU A 44 -8.01 30.80 8.34
CA GLU A 44 -6.82 30.28 7.66
C GLU A 44 -6.97 28.78 7.44
N TRP A 45 -6.36 28.27 6.36
CA TRP A 45 -6.40 26.86 6.03
C TRP A 45 -5.56 26.05 7.02
N SER A 46 -6.21 25.16 7.75
CA SER A 46 -5.56 24.34 8.77
C SER A 46 -6.25 23.00 8.94
N VAL A 47 -5.48 21.95 9.24
CA VAL A 47 -6.03 20.66 9.68
C VAL A 47 -6.50 20.81 11.12
N ASP A 48 -7.74 20.45 11.42
CA ASP A 48 -8.26 20.44 12.78
C ASP A 48 -7.84 19.16 13.51
N PRO A 49 -6.88 19.21 14.46
CA PRO A 49 -6.41 18.00 15.12
C PRO A 49 -7.50 17.35 16.00
N ALA A 50 -8.48 18.13 16.47
CA ALA A 50 -9.58 17.62 17.28
C ALA A 50 -10.61 16.83 16.45
N SER A 51 -10.51 16.88 15.12
CA SER A 51 -11.38 16.14 14.20
C SER A 51 -10.87 14.72 13.88
N GLU A 52 -9.79 14.27 14.52
CA GLU A 52 -9.23 12.94 14.27
C GLU A 52 -10.30 11.86 14.43
N HIS A 53 -10.52 11.11 13.36
CA HIS A 53 -11.34 9.91 13.35
C HIS A 53 -10.47 8.74 12.88
N VAL A 54 -10.17 7.82 13.80
CA VAL A 54 -9.30 6.67 13.53
C VAL A 54 -10.06 5.65 12.67
N ILE A 55 -9.47 5.29 11.52
CA ILE A 55 -10.06 4.34 10.57
C ILE A 55 -9.56 2.93 10.84
N LEU A 56 -8.24 2.75 10.86
CA LEU A 56 -7.62 1.42 10.91
C LEU A 56 -6.26 1.50 11.61
N GLU A 57 -5.94 0.50 12.42
CA GLU A 57 -4.66 0.38 13.12
C GLU A 57 -4.16 -1.06 13.11
N TRP A 58 -2.84 -1.23 12.96
CA TRP A 58 -2.19 -2.55 13.02
C TRP A 58 -0.74 -2.43 13.49
N PRO A 59 -0.19 -3.46 14.16
CA PRO A 59 1.18 -3.43 14.66
C PRO A 59 2.19 -3.45 13.51
N SER A 60 3.35 -2.82 13.74
CA SER A 60 4.50 -2.90 12.83
C SER A 60 5.83 -2.68 13.57
N ARG A 61 6.87 -3.41 13.19
CA ARG A 61 8.26 -3.25 13.68
C ARG A 61 9.22 -2.68 12.63
N GLY A 62 8.71 -2.28 11.47
CA GLY A 62 9.48 -1.82 10.32
C GLY A 62 8.74 -2.15 9.03
N HIS A 63 9.26 -1.70 7.89
CA HIS A 63 8.63 -1.90 6.57
C HIS A 63 7.14 -1.55 6.61
N ASP A 64 6.85 -0.30 6.92
CA ASP A 64 5.47 0.11 7.24
C ASP A 64 4.58 0.21 6.00
N GLY A 65 5.17 0.33 4.81
CA GLY A 65 4.47 0.75 3.60
C GLY A 65 3.84 2.13 3.79
N GLY A 66 2.52 2.20 3.64
CA GLY A 66 1.72 3.36 4.02
C GLY A 66 1.32 4.28 2.88
N GLY A 67 1.46 3.85 1.63
CA GLY A 67 0.82 4.51 0.49
C GLY A 67 -0.69 4.40 0.59
N ILE A 68 -1.40 5.51 0.43
CA ILE A 68 -2.87 5.54 0.45
C ILE A 68 -3.41 6.36 -0.72
N ALA A 69 -4.47 5.86 -1.34
CA ALA A 69 -5.19 6.55 -2.42
C ALA A 69 -6.59 5.96 -2.60
N PHE A 70 -7.51 6.77 -3.14
CA PHE A 70 -8.84 6.32 -3.51
C PHE A 70 -8.87 5.73 -4.92
N GLY A 71 -9.51 4.57 -5.05
CA GLY A 71 -9.81 3.93 -6.33
C GLY A 71 -10.97 4.60 -7.06
N HIS A 72 -11.16 4.26 -8.34
CA HIS A 72 -12.34 4.68 -9.12
C HIS A 72 -13.66 4.10 -8.59
N ASP A 73 -13.57 3.05 -7.79
CA ASP A 73 -14.67 2.41 -7.09
C ASP A 73 -15.06 3.12 -5.79
N GLY A 74 -14.37 4.20 -5.42
CA GLY A 74 -14.58 4.94 -4.19
C GLY A 74 -14.00 4.28 -2.94
N MET A 75 -13.22 3.20 -3.10
CA MET A 75 -12.59 2.49 -1.98
C MET A 75 -11.23 3.10 -1.64
N LEU A 76 -10.85 3.03 -0.37
CA LEU A 76 -9.52 3.41 0.06
C LEU A 76 -8.57 2.22 -0.08
N TYR A 77 -7.53 2.40 -0.90
CA TYR A 77 -6.44 1.45 -1.06
C TYR A 77 -5.27 1.83 -0.15
N ILE A 78 -4.68 0.84 0.50
CA ILE A 78 -3.62 1.04 1.51
C ILE A 78 -2.51 0.02 1.26
N SER A 79 -1.26 0.44 1.10
CA SER A 79 -0.13 -0.49 1.10
C SER A 79 0.38 -0.73 2.51
N THR A 80 0.73 -1.97 2.83
CA THR A 80 1.32 -2.39 4.10
C THR A 80 2.54 -3.26 3.82
N GLY A 81 3.64 -3.04 4.52
CA GLY A 81 4.78 -3.97 4.43
C GLY A 81 4.68 -5.10 5.44
N ASP A 82 5.67 -5.98 5.44
CA ASP A 82 5.71 -7.20 6.23
C ASP A 82 5.73 -6.98 7.75
N GLY A 83 5.84 -5.72 8.19
CA GLY A 83 5.79 -5.33 9.59
C GLY A 83 7.06 -5.69 10.35
N THR A 84 8.13 -6.05 9.66
CA THR A 84 9.43 -6.41 10.24
C THR A 84 10.54 -5.49 9.72
N SER A 85 11.77 -5.69 10.18
CA SER A 85 12.92 -4.89 9.73
C SER A 85 13.90 -5.71 8.88
N ASP A 86 13.65 -7.01 8.74
CA ASP A 86 14.61 -7.95 8.20
C ASP A 86 13.91 -9.27 7.87
N SER A 87 13.87 -9.58 6.58
CA SER A 87 13.62 -10.94 6.10
C SER A 87 12.30 -11.57 6.58
N ASP A 88 11.27 -10.77 6.84
CA ASP A 88 9.93 -11.22 7.23
C ASP A 88 9.94 -12.28 8.35
N LYS A 89 10.41 -11.88 9.54
CA LYS A 89 10.47 -12.75 10.73
C LYS A 89 9.09 -13.22 11.22
N TRP A 90 8.02 -12.57 10.77
CA TRP A 90 6.64 -12.93 11.11
C TRP A 90 6.01 -13.88 10.09
N LEU A 91 6.68 -14.11 8.95
CA LEU A 91 6.17 -14.92 7.83
C LEU A 91 4.86 -14.37 7.25
N SER A 92 4.60 -13.08 7.44
CA SER A 92 3.33 -12.44 7.13
C SER A 92 3.11 -12.28 5.63
N GLY A 93 4.19 -12.20 4.85
CA GLY A 93 4.08 -12.04 3.40
C GLY A 93 3.35 -13.20 2.72
N GLN A 94 3.27 -14.39 3.32
CA GLN A 94 2.60 -15.56 2.74
C GLN A 94 1.40 -16.06 3.54
N THR A 95 0.98 -15.36 4.60
CA THR A 95 -0.29 -15.63 5.29
C THR A 95 -1.38 -14.66 4.82
N LEU A 96 -2.61 -14.93 5.23
CA LEU A 96 -3.77 -14.10 4.92
C LEU A 96 -4.52 -13.67 6.19
N ASP A 97 -4.04 -14.03 7.38
CA ASP A 97 -4.70 -13.84 8.67
C ASP A 97 -4.32 -12.52 9.38
N ASP A 98 -3.45 -11.73 8.76
CA ASP A 98 -3.11 -10.36 9.19
C ASP A 98 -3.23 -9.34 8.04
N LEU A 99 -2.81 -8.10 8.31
CA LEU A 99 -2.89 -6.97 7.36
C LEU A 99 -1.54 -6.64 6.73
N LEU A 100 -0.50 -7.42 6.96
CA LEU A 100 0.87 -7.09 6.60
C LEU A 100 1.20 -7.60 5.19
N GLY A 101 2.28 -7.08 4.62
CA GLY A 101 2.80 -7.47 3.31
C GLY A 101 1.77 -7.43 2.18
N SER A 102 0.87 -6.45 2.18
CA SER A 102 -0.33 -6.46 1.33
C SER A 102 -0.71 -5.09 0.77
N VAL A 103 -1.64 -5.14 -0.17
CA VAL A 103 -2.51 -4.00 -0.50
C VAL A 103 -3.88 -4.31 0.09
N LEU A 104 -4.40 -3.39 0.88
CA LEU A 104 -5.75 -3.44 1.46
C LEU A 104 -6.71 -2.62 0.59
N ARG A 105 -8.01 -2.95 0.67
CA ARG A 105 -9.10 -2.19 0.06
C ARG A 105 -10.29 -2.17 1.02
N ILE A 106 -10.68 -0.98 1.48
CA ILE A 106 -11.77 -0.78 2.46
C ILE A 106 -12.74 0.30 2.01
N ASP A 107 -14.00 0.19 2.43
CA ASP A 107 -15.05 1.19 2.19
C ASP A 107 -15.21 2.09 3.41
N ILE A 108 -15.04 3.39 3.23
CA ILE A 108 -15.05 4.38 4.32
C ILE A 108 -16.14 5.45 4.15
N ARG A 109 -17.04 5.29 3.17
CA ARG A 109 -18.09 6.28 2.85
C ARG A 109 -19.04 6.52 4.02
N ASP A 110 -19.44 5.43 4.69
CA ASP A 110 -20.34 5.46 5.85
C ASP A 110 -19.59 5.33 7.19
N SER A 111 -18.34 5.82 7.25
CA SER A 111 -17.46 5.68 8.41
C SER A 111 -17.96 6.44 9.65
N THR A 112 -18.22 5.71 10.73
CA THR A 112 -18.54 6.24 12.08
C THR A 112 -17.50 5.80 13.13
N PRO A 113 -17.45 6.40 14.33
CA PRO A 113 -16.60 5.94 15.42
C PRO A 113 -16.76 4.44 15.78
N GLU A 114 -17.98 3.92 15.69
CA GLU A 114 -18.32 2.53 16.01
C GLU A 114 -18.06 1.57 14.84
N LYS A 115 -18.15 2.10 13.60
CA LYS A 115 -17.92 1.36 12.36
C LYS A 115 -17.05 2.21 11.43
N PRO A 116 -15.73 2.24 11.66
CA PRO A 116 -14.83 3.14 10.94
C PRO A 116 -14.66 2.79 9.46
N TYR A 117 -15.00 1.57 9.05
CA TYR A 117 -15.03 1.15 7.66
C TYR A 117 -15.94 -0.08 7.49
N ALA A 118 -16.25 -0.40 6.24
CA ALA A 118 -16.87 -1.64 5.81
C ALA A 118 -15.91 -2.40 4.88
N ILE A 119 -16.15 -3.71 4.77
CA ILE A 119 -15.46 -4.58 3.84
C ILE A 119 -16.25 -4.59 2.52
N PRO A 120 -15.64 -4.24 1.38
CA PRO A 120 -16.26 -4.45 0.08
C PRO A 120 -16.58 -5.93 -0.14
N SER A 121 -17.81 -6.24 -0.53
CA SER A 121 -18.28 -7.63 -0.69
C SER A 121 -17.60 -8.37 -1.85
N ASP A 122 -16.96 -7.64 -2.75
CA ASP A 122 -16.19 -8.12 -3.89
C ASP A 122 -14.68 -8.24 -3.60
N ASN A 123 -14.23 -8.01 -2.36
CA ASN A 123 -12.83 -8.27 -2.01
C ASN A 123 -12.48 -9.77 -2.21
N PRO A 124 -11.29 -10.08 -2.72
CA PRO A 124 -10.98 -11.41 -3.26
C PRO A 124 -10.95 -12.54 -2.23
N PHE A 125 -10.80 -12.21 -0.95
CA PHE A 125 -10.63 -13.21 0.12
C PHE A 125 -11.80 -13.30 1.10
N VAL A 126 -12.94 -12.63 0.83
CA VAL A 126 -14.10 -12.60 1.76
C VAL A 126 -14.70 -13.98 2.05
N ASN A 127 -14.45 -14.97 1.19
CA ASN A 127 -14.96 -16.34 1.33
C ASN A 127 -13.90 -17.32 1.86
N LEU A 128 -12.68 -16.86 2.14
CA LEU A 128 -11.62 -17.72 2.67
C LEU A 128 -11.65 -17.71 4.20
N PRO A 129 -11.78 -18.89 4.85
CA PRO A 129 -11.75 -18.97 6.30
C PRO A 129 -10.44 -18.40 6.85
N ASN A 130 -10.57 -17.61 7.94
CA ASN A 130 -9.46 -16.97 8.65
C ASN A 130 -8.67 -15.92 7.86
N ALA A 131 -9.08 -15.59 6.63
CA ALA A 131 -8.48 -14.48 5.92
C ALA A 131 -8.96 -13.14 6.49
N ARG A 132 -8.10 -12.13 6.46
CA ARG A 132 -8.46 -10.72 6.64
C ARG A 132 -9.14 -10.25 5.37
N PHE A 133 -10.41 -9.89 5.52
CA PHE A 133 -11.23 -9.52 4.38
C PHE A 133 -10.89 -8.14 3.80
N GLU A 134 -10.05 -7.37 4.48
CA GLU A 134 -9.47 -6.13 3.97
C GLU A 134 -8.48 -6.35 2.82
N LEU A 135 -7.89 -7.55 2.73
CA LEU A 135 -6.83 -7.87 1.76
C LEU A 135 -7.37 -7.79 0.32
N PHE A 136 -6.65 -7.03 -0.52
CA PHE A 136 -6.86 -6.96 -1.97
C PHE A 136 -5.79 -7.77 -2.72
N ALA A 137 -4.54 -7.71 -2.27
CA ALA A 137 -3.44 -8.54 -2.75
C ALA A 137 -2.39 -8.70 -1.64
N TYR A 138 -1.51 -9.69 -1.71
CA TYR A 138 -0.52 -9.98 -0.66
C TYR A 138 0.82 -10.43 -1.24
N GLY A 139 1.81 -10.72 -0.38
CA GLY A 139 3.15 -11.14 -0.83
C GLY A 139 4.11 -10.00 -1.12
N LEU A 140 3.91 -8.83 -0.50
CA LEU A 140 4.80 -7.67 -0.61
C LEU A 140 5.72 -7.56 0.62
N ARG A 141 6.88 -6.95 0.45
CA ARG A 141 7.86 -6.73 1.52
C ARG A 141 7.72 -5.36 2.15
N ASN A 142 8.00 -4.32 1.37
CA ASN A 142 7.97 -2.94 1.82
C ASN A 142 7.43 -2.05 0.69
N PRO A 143 6.11 -2.10 0.44
CA PRO A 143 5.47 -1.35 -0.63
C PRO A 143 5.28 0.12 -0.23
N TRP A 144 6.09 1.02 -0.81
CA TRP A 144 6.04 2.46 -0.51
C TRP A 144 4.89 3.16 -1.23
N ARG A 145 5.16 3.84 -2.36
CA ARG A 145 4.13 4.60 -3.06
C ARG A 145 3.15 3.66 -3.74
N LEU A 146 1.91 3.75 -3.30
CA LEU A 146 0.74 3.25 -4.01
C LEU A 146 0.19 4.38 -4.88
N THR A 147 -0.18 4.07 -6.12
CA THR A 147 -0.81 5.02 -7.03
C THR A 147 -1.97 4.37 -7.74
N ILE A 148 -3.11 5.07 -7.72
CA ILE A 148 -4.23 4.77 -8.60
C ILE A 148 -4.06 5.63 -9.85
N ASP A 149 -4.03 5.01 -11.02
CA ASP A 149 -4.09 5.73 -12.28
C ASP A 149 -5.48 6.35 -12.45
N ALA A 150 -5.54 7.69 -12.44
CA ALA A 150 -6.79 8.44 -12.54
C ALA A 150 -7.56 8.25 -13.86
N LEU A 151 -6.93 7.67 -14.90
CA LEU A 151 -7.62 7.37 -16.15
C LEU A 151 -8.14 5.93 -16.21
N THR A 152 -7.32 4.96 -15.80
CA THR A 152 -7.65 3.53 -15.97
C THR A 152 -8.13 2.84 -14.70
N GLY A 153 -7.91 3.44 -13.53
CA GLY A 153 -8.16 2.82 -12.23
C GLY A 153 -7.13 1.75 -11.84
N GLN A 154 -6.04 1.60 -12.61
CA GLN A 154 -4.97 0.65 -12.28
C GLN A 154 -4.27 1.01 -10.98
N VAL A 155 -3.97 -0.01 -10.17
CA VAL A 155 -3.24 0.13 -8.91
C VAL A 155 -1.77 -0.20 -9.15
N TRP A 156 -0.87 0.75 -8.94
CA TRP A 156 0.57 0.56 -9.09
C TRP A 156 1.30 0.72 -7.76
N VAL A 157 2.25 -0.17 -7.49
CA VAL A 157 3.02 -0.18 -6.24
C VAL A 157 4.50 -0.41 -6.54
N GLY A 158 5.36 0.46 -6.00
CA GLY A 158 6.79 0.19 -5.87
C GLY A 158 7.08 -0.53 -4.56
N ASN A 159 7.91 -1.59 -4.60
CA ASN A 159 8.20 -2.45 -3.45
C ASN A 159 9.71 -2.68 -3.32
N ASN A 160 10.26 -2.41 -2.12
CA ASN A 160 11.68 -2.66 -1.87
C ASN A 160 11.98 -4.11 -1.56
N GLY A 161 13.03 -4.61 -2.19
CA GLY A 161 13.67 -5.87 -1.86
C GLY A 161 14.43 -5.82 -0.55
N GLN A 162 14.80 -7.00 -0.08
CA GLN A 162 15.72 -7.22 1.01
C GLN A 162 17.17 -7.20 0.52
N ASP A 163 17.54 -8.11 -0.38
CA ASP A 163 18.94 -8.44 -0.66
C ASP A 163 19.34 -8.16 -2.10
N LEU A 164 18.54 -8.57 -3.09
CA LEU A 164 18.99 -8.64 -4.49
C LEU A 164 18.11 -7.90 -5.50
N TRP A 165 16.81 -7.71 -5.25
CA TRP A 165 15.89 -7.21 -6.28
C TRP A 165 14.87 -6.19 -5.78
N GLU A 166 14.78 -5.08 -6.50
CA GLU A 166 13.71 -4.09 -6.37
C GLU A 166 12.59 -4.37 -7.36
N THR A 167 11.32 -4.15 -6.98
CA THR A 167 10.17 -4.51 -7.81
C THR A 167 9.12 -3.43 -7.95
N VAL A 168 8.39 -3.47 -9.07
CA VAL A 168 7.18 -2.69 -9.35
C VAL A 168 6.07 -3.64 -9.76
N HIS A 169 4.88 -3.42 -9.22
CA HIS A 169 3.71 -4.26 -9.45
C HIS A 169 2.53 -3.43 -9.94
N LEU A 170 1.95 -3.82 -11.07
CA LEU A 170 0.56 -3.54 -11.41
C LEU A 170 -0.32 -4.51 -10.62
N VAL A 171 -0.95 -4.02 -9.57
CA VAL A 171 -1.64 -4.85 -8.58
C VAL A 171 -3.05 -5.22 -9.02
N ARG A 172 -3.38 -6.52 -9.00
CA ARG A 172 -4.74 -7.03 -9.23
C ARG A 172 -5.32 -7.77 -8.02
N PRO A 173 -6.66 -7.91 -7.95
CA PRO A 173 -7.31 -8.59 -6.84
C PRO A 173 -6.87 -10.06 -6.75
N GLY A 174 -6.48 -10.50 -5.56
CA GLY A 174 -6.16 -11.91 -5.26
C GLY A 174 -4.73 -12.32 -5.57
N GLU A 175 -3.91 -11.44 -6.15
CA GLU A 175 -2.54 -11.77 -6.54
C GLU A 175 -1.61 -11.94 -5.32
N ASN A 176 -0.65 -12.85 -5.46
CA ASN A 176 0.41 -13.15 -4.48
C ASN A 176 1.79 -12.83 -5.07
N TYR A 177 2.47 -11.82 -4.55
CA TYR A 177 3.80 -11.41 -5.05
C TYR A 177 4.97 -12.18 -4.43
N GLY A 178 4.69 -13.20 -3.64
CA GLY A 178 5.65 -14.25 -3.29
C GLY A 178 6.59 -13.92 -2.12
N TRP A 179 6.68 -12.67 -1.66
CA TRP A 179 7.47 -12.37 -0.47
C TRP A 179 6.95 -13.16 0.72
N SER A 180 7.74 -13.92 1.47
CA SER A 180 9.20 -13.99 1.49
C SER A 180 9.77 -15.34 1.01
N VAL A 181 8.99 -16.10 0.23
CA VAL A 181 9.48 -17.29 -0.49
C VAL A 181 10.28 -16.87 -1.72
N TYR A 182 9.83 -15.79 -2.38
CA TYR A 182 10.46 -15.16 -3.53
C TYR A 182 10.77 -13.69 -3.25
N GLU A 183 11.80 -13.19 -3.90
CA GLU A 183 12.12 -11.77 -4.01
C GLU A 183 12.06 -11.39 -5.50
N GLY A 184 10.98 -10.74 -5.91
CA GLY A 184 10.65 -10.59 -7.33
C GLY A 184 10.38 -11.94 -7.98
N SER A 185 11.00 -12.19 -9.14
CA SER A 185 10.93 -13.49 -9.81
C SER A 185 11.92 -14.54 -9.27
N HIS A 186 12.69 -14.21 -8.24
CA HIS A 186 13.85 -14.99 -7.80
C HIS A 186 13.59 -15.74 -6.49
N PRO A 187 14.08 -17.00 -6.36
CA PRO A 187 13.99 -17.73 -5.10
C PRO A 187 14.73 -17.01 -3.97
N PHE A 188 14.10 -16.90 -2.80
CA PHE A 188 14.68 -16.30 -1.60
C PHE A 188 14.76 -17.33 -0.46
N TYR A 189 13.67 -17.50 0.32
CA TYR A 189 13.55 -18.59 1.29
C TYR A 189 12.57 -19.66 0.83
N ILE A 190 13.02 -20.49 -0.12
CA ILE A 190 12.19 -21.52 -0.76
C ILE A 190 11.62 -22.53 0.24
N ASN A 191 12.29 -22.71 1.38
CA ASN A 191 11.88 -23.59 2.47
C ASN A 191 10.68 -23.04 3.28
N ARG A 192 10.31 -21.76 3.11
CA ARG A 192 9.06 -21.21 3.67
C ARG A 192 7.87 -21.73 2.87
N LYS A 193 6.71 -21.78 3.53
CA LYS A 193 5.47 -22.19 2.88
C LYS A 193 4.96 -21.05 2.00
N LEU A 194 4.81 -21.30 0.70
CA LEU A 194 4.09 -20.39 -0.19
C LEU A 194 2.62 -20.35 0.21
N GLY A 195 2.04 -19.16 0.14
CA GLY A 195 0.62 -18.93 0.37
C GLY A 195 -0.25 -19.73 -0.61
N PRO A 196 -1.58 -19.74 -0.40
CA PRO A 196 -2.49 -20.60 -1.15
C PRO A 196 -2.61 -20.24 -2.64
N HIS A 197 -2.15 -19.06 -3.05
CA HIS A 197 -2.20 -18.58 -4.44
C HIS A 197 -0.82 -18.66 -5.11
N PRO A 198 -0.78 -18.89 -6.44
CA PRO A 198 0.47 -18.98 -7.18
C PRO A 198 1.23 -17.65 -7.19
N LEU A 199 2.56 -17.72 -7.37
CA LEU A 199 3.42 -16.55 -7.54
C LEU A 199 2.95 -15.71 -8.74
N THR A 200 2.80 -14.42 -8.51
CA THR A 200 2.59 -13.39 -9.53
C THR A 200 3.90 -12.64 -9.72
N LEU A 201 4.40 -12.61 -10.95
CA LEU A 201 5.67 -11.96 -11.27
C LEU A 201 5.54 -10.43 -11.20
N PRO A 202 6.63 -9.72 -10.86
CA PRO A 202 6.63 -8.27 -10.91
C PRO A 202 6.42 -7.76 -12.34
N THR A 203 5.84 -6.57 -12.47
CA THR A 203 5.66 -5.90 -13.76
C THR A 203 6.99 -5.35 -14.27
N ALA A 204 7.84 -4.87 -13.36
CA ALA A 204 9.26 -4.62 -13.60
C ALA A 204 10.07 -5.01 -12.37
N GLU A 205 11.30 -5.46 -12.58
CA GLU A 205 12.26 -5.71 -11.51
C GLU A 205 13.66 -5.27 -11.92
N HIS A 206 14.44 -4.83 -10.93
CA HIS A 206 15.80 -4.33 -11.12
C HIS A 206 16.73 -4.98 -10.11
N PRO A 207 17.91 -5.47 -10.52
CA PRO A 207 18.86 -6.03 -9.57
C PRO A 207 19.45 -4.92 -8.71
N HIS A 208 19.95 -5.29 -7.53
CA HIS A 208 20.56 -4.35 -6.59
C HIS A 208 21.87 -3.72 -7.09
N SER A 209 22.44 -4.22 -8.19
CA SER A 209 23.51 -3.55 -8.92
C SER A 209 23.03 -2.32 -9.71
N GLU A 210 21.72 -2.20 -9.96
CA GLU A 210 21.10 -1.13 -10.73
C GLU A 210 20.26 -0.16 -9.89
N ALA A 211 19.46 -0.68 -8.95
CA ALA A 211 18.53 0.04 -8.06
C ALA A 211 18.70 -0.47 -6.61
N ARG A 212 18.16 0.21 -5.59
CA ARG A 212 18.30 -0.23 -4.18
C ARG A 212 17.14 0.13 -3.27
N SER A 213 16.32 1.08 -3.70
CA SER A 213 15.15 1.56 -2.98
C SER A 213 14.14 2.20 -3.95
N ILE A 214 13.48 1.39 -4.77
CA ILE A 214 12.33 1.81 -5.59
C ILE A 214 11.22 2.29 -4.67
N THR A 215 10.93 3.58 -4.77
CA THR A 215 9.88 4.23 -3.96
C THR A 215 8.53 4.22 -4.65
N GLY A 216 8.47 3.76 -5.90
CA GLY A 216 7.29 3.81 -6.77
C GLY A 216 7.24 5.07 -7.63
N GLY A 217 6.06 5.40 -8.13
CA GLY A 217 5.89 6.32 -9.26
C GLY A 217 4.48 6.84 -9.45
N VAL A 218 4.23 7.45 -10.62
CA VAL A 218 2.91 7.89 -11.06
C VAL A 218 2.68 7.57 -12.53
N VAL A 219 1.42 7.36 -12.95
CA VAL A 219 1.10 7.23 -14.38
C VAL A 219 1.02 8.63 -15.01
N TYR A 220 1.80 8.86 -16.06
CA TYR A 220 1.86 10.15 -16.73
C TYR A 220 0.78 10.28 -17.81
N HIS A 221 -0.12 11.26 -17.67
CA HIS A 221 -1.13 11.60 -18.68
C HIS A 221 -1.04 13.04 -19.21
N GLY A 222 0.04 13.74 -18.88
CA GLY A 222 0.23 15.15 -19.25
C GLY A 222 0.45 15.35 -20.77
N ALA A 223 0.18 16.56 -21.23
CA ALA A 223 0.36 16.93 -22.64
C ALA A 223 1.81 17.29 -23.01
N LYS A 224 2.66 17.61 -22.02
CA LYS A 224 4.02 18.11 -22.25
C LYS A 224 4.95 17.06 -22.87
N TRP A 225 4.79 15.79 -22.49
CA TRP A 225 5.63 14.68 -22.94
C TRP A 225 4.78 13.55 -23.54
N PRO A 226 4.31 13.67 -24.79
CA PRO A 226 3.38 12.72 -25.39
C PRO A 226 3.89 11.27 -25.37
N ASP A 227 5.19 11.06 -25.53
CA ASP A 227 5.80 9.72 -25.56
C ASP A 227 5.74 9.01 -24.20
N LEU A 228 5.66 9.76 -23.09
CA LEU A 228 5.50 9.21 -21.75
C LEU A 228 4.03 8.92 -21.41
N ARG A 229 3.09 9.29 -22.27
CA ARG A 229 1.66 9.15 -21.97
C ARG A 229 1.26 7.68 -21.76
N GLY A 230 0.65 7.41 -20.61
CA GLY A 230 0.25 6.09 -20.17
C GLY A 230 1.37 5.24 -19.57
N HIS A 231 2.60 5.76 -19.44
CA HIS A 231 3.65 5.06 -18.71
C HIS A 231 3.51 5.32 -17.22
N TYR A 232 3.67 4.28 -16.41
CA TYR A 232 4.02 4.38 -15.01
C TYR A 232 5.48 4.80 -14.89
N ILE A 233 5.72 6.03 -14.46
CA ILE A 233 7.05 6.62 -14.27
C ILE A 233 7.42 6.47 -12.80
N TYR A 234 8.45 5.69 -12.51
CA TYR A 234 8.87 5.34 -11.15
C TYR A 234 10.35 5.61 -10.92
N GLY A 235 10.71 5.80 -9.66
CA GLY A 235 12.06 6.19 -9.27
C GLY A 235 12.62 5.40 -8.11
N ASP A 236 13.94 5.38 -8.06
CA ASP A 236 14.75 4.78 -7.02
C ASP A 236 15.39 5.86 -6.16
N TYR A 237 15.23 5.77 -4.84
CA TYR A 237 15.69 6.78 -3.89
C TYR A 237 17.22 6.81 -3.77
N GLU A 238 17.89 5.67 -3.76
CA GLU A 238 19.35 5.62 -3.53
C GLU A 238 20.14 6.10 -4.74
N THR A 239 19.74 5.68 -5.94
CA THR A 239 20.47 5.95 -7.19
C THR A 239 19.96 7.19 -7.92
N GLY A 240 18.73 7.63 -7.64
CA GLY A 240 18.07 8.74 -8.34
C GLY A 240 17.65 8.41 -9.78
N LYS A 241 17.75 7.14 -10.20
CA LYS A 241 17.30 6.70 -11.52
C LYS A 241 15.79 6.73 -11.63
N ILE A 242 15.31 6.99 -12.85
CA ILE A 242 13.91 7.03 -13.21
C ILE A 242 13.70 6.16 -14.43
N TRP A 243 12.67 5.31 -14.38
CA TRP A 243 12.24 4.45 -15.49
C TRP A 243 10.78 4.73 -15.83
N GLY A 244 10.35 4.23 -16.98
CA GLY A 244 8.95 4.22 -17.39
C GLY A 244 8.57 2.84 -17.93
N ILE A 245 7.45 2.31 -17.46
CA ILE A 245 6.86 1.07 -17.98
C ILE A 245 5.40 1.32 -18.39
N LYS A 246 4.92 0.59 -19.39
CA LYS A 246 3.56 0.74 -19.92
C LYS A 246 2.89 -0.63 -20.03
#